data_AF-A0AAD1SYV6-F1
#
_entry.id   AF-A0AAD1SYV6-F1
#
_cell.length_a   1.000
_cell.length_b   1.000
_cell.length_c   1.000
_cell.angle_alpha   90.00
_cell.angle_beta   90.00
_cell.angle_gamma   90.00
#
_symmetry.space_group_name_H-M   'P 1'
#
loop_
_entity.id
_entity.type
_entity.pdbx_description
1 polymer ?
#
loop_
_entity_poly.entity_id
_entity_poly.type
_entity_poly.pdbx_seq_one_letter_code
_entity_poly.pdbx_strand_id
1 'polypeptide(L)'
;MFQKITSNHIDIGLQSRYLDQKLAKFLFVPHPKHPVLFTPPKIHKDTKNPTDRPIVSAKEGIIQPIAQHVNYYIKDCVRELLTYLRNTQDFFQHIRKITLDDDVDTLLVTLDVQILYTVISHTLGIHAFREMFCSSYTYKDGDGYGTFIRKCVHVLFQA
;
A
#
# COMPACT_ATOMS: atom_id res chain seq x y z
N MET A 1 -15.68 -4.91 -22.02
CA MET A 1 -16.44 -4.34 -20.87
C MET A 1 -15.55 -3.47 -19.99
N PHE A 2 -14.48 -4.01 -19.37
CA PHE A 2 -13.59 -3.24 -18.47
C PHE A 2 -12.93 -2.00 -19.09
N GLN A 3 -12.41 -2.08 -20.32
CA GLN A 3 -11.82 -0.92 -21.01
C GLN A 3 -12.80 0.26 -21.13
N LYS A 4 -14.07 -0.01 -21.48
CA LYS A 4 -15.09 1.03 -21.66
C LYS A 4 -15.41 1.74 -20.34
N ILE A 5 -15.44 0.99 -19.24
CA ILE A 5 -15.61 1.53 -17.88
C ILE A 5 -14.39 2.38 -17.51
N THR A 6 -13.17 1.86 -17.72
CA THR A 6 -11.93 2.58 -17.41
C THR A 6 -11.81 3.88 -18.21
N SER A 7 -12.09 3.85 -19.52
CA SER A 7 -12.10 5.06 -20.36
C SER A 7 -13.10 6.08 -19.86
N ASN A 8 -14.32 5.67 -19.52
CA ASN A 8 -15.33 6.58 -18.99
C ASN A 8 -14.88 7.27 -17.68
N HIS A 9 -14.28 6.53 -16.74
CA HIS A 9 -13.76 7.12 -15.50
C HIS A 9 -12.55 8.04 -15.73
N ILE A 10 -11.69 7.72 -16.70
CA ILE A 10 -10.58 8.59 -17.09
C ILE A 10 -11.12 9.89 -17.70
N ASP A 11 -12.13 9.81 -18.57
CA ASP A 11 -12.75 10.98 -19.20
C ASP A 11 -13.41 11.88 -18.15
N ILE A 12 -14.17 11.30 -17.21
CA ILE A 12 -14.72 12.02 -16.06
C ILE A 12 -13.60 12.70 -15.26
N GLY A 13 -12.52 11.96 -14.96
CA GLY A 13 -11.38 12.50 -14.22
C GLY A 13 -10.68 13.66 -14.93
N LEU A 14 -10.59 13.63 -16.26
CA LEU A 14 -10.05 14.73 -17.08
C LEU A 14 -11.00 15.93 -17.09
N GLN A 15 -12.31 15.71 -17.28
CA GLN A 15 -13.33 16.77 -17.28
C GLN A 15 -13.41 17.48 -15.93
N SER A 16 -13.36 16.74 -14.83
CA SER A 16 -13.32 17.28 -13.46
C SER A 16 -11.95 17.87 -13.07
N ARG A 17 -10.96 17.85 -13.98
CA ARG A 17 -9.57 18.28 -13.76
C ARG A 17 -8.88 17.57 -12.58
N TYR A 18 -9.33 16.36 -12.27
CA TYR A 18 -8.72 15.48 -11.27
C TYR A 18 -7.51 14.75 -11.81
N LEU A 19 -7.51 14.45 -13.12
CA LEU A 19 -6.39 13.88 -13.84
C LEU A 19 -5.81 14.91 -14.80
N ASP A 20 -4.50 14.87 -15.01
CA ASP A 20 -3.88 15.47 -16.19
C ASP A 20 -3.76 14.42 -17.31
N GLN A 21 -3.44 14.86 -18.53
CA GLN A 21 -3.33 13.97 -19.68
C GLN A 21 -2.23 12.90 -19.51
N LYS A 22 -1.16 13.21 -18.78
CA LYS A 22 -0.03 12.30 -18.56
C LYS A 22 -0.46 11.15 -17.65
N LEU A 23 -1.14 11.46 -16.56
CA LEU A 23 -1.68 10.50 -15.61
C LEU A 23 -2.82 9.68 -16.23
N ALA A 24 -3.71 10.31 -16.99
CA ALA A 24 -4.75 9.60 -17.74
C ALA A 24 -4.15 8.55 -18.69
N LYS A 25 -3.11 8.92 -19.45
CA LYS A 25 -2.38 7.99 -20.33
C LYS A 25 -1.70 6.86 -19.55
N PHE A 26 -1.17 7.14 -18.37
CA PHE A 26 -0.54 6.13 -17.50
C PHE A 26 -1.57 5.15 -16.91
N LEU A 27 -2.76 5.64 -16.52
CA LEU A 27 -3.83 4.82 -15.95
C LEU A 27 -4.55 3.97 -17.00
N PHE A 28 -4.50 4.36 -18.28
CA PHE A 28 -5.12 3.61 -19.36
C PHE A 28 -4.32 2.37 -19.72
N VAL A 29 -4.94 1.19 -19.58
CA VAL A 29 -4.36 -0.10 -19.98
C VAL A 29 -5.13 -0.64 -21.19
N PRO A 30 -4.53 -0.63 -22.40
CA PRO A 30 -5.23 -1.01 -23.62
C PRO A 30 -5.69 -2.47 -23.64
N HIS A 31 -4.93 -3.41 -23.09
CA HIS A 31 -5.28 -4.83 -23.08
C HIS A 31 -5.08 -5.40 -21.68
N PRO A 32 -5.99 -5.10 -20.73
CA PRO A 32 -5.78 -5.44 -19.34
C PRO A 32 -5.91 -6.95 -19.13
N LYS A 33 -4.95 -7.54 -18.41
CA LYS A 33 -5.04 -8.93 -17.97
C LYS A 33 -5.98 -9.07 -16.77
N HIS A 34 -6.69 -10.19 -16.72
CA HIS A 34 -7.47 -10.56 -15.55
C HIS A 34 -6.53 -10.93 -14.39
N PRO A 35 -6.89 -10.59 -13.14
CA PRO A 35 -6.15 -11.06 -11.99
C PRO A 35 -6.10 -12.59 -11.92
N VAL A 36 -4.94 -13.14 -11.60
CA VAL A 36 -4.72 -14.59 -11.50
C VAL A 36 -4.46 -14.97 -10.05
N LEU A 37 -5.18 -15.98 -9.55
CA LEU A 37 -4.94 -16.55 -8.24
C LEU A 37 -3.82 -17.60 -8.33
N PHE A 38 -2.77 -17.42 -7.53
CA PHE A 38 -1.70 -18.37 -7.30
C PHE A 38 -1.73 -18.83 -5.85
N THR A 39 -1.45 -20.11 -5.59
CA THR A 39 -1.38 -20.68 -4.23
C THR A 39 -0.03 -21.35 -4.00
N PRO A 40 1.08 -20.59 -3.90
CA PRO A 40 2.37 -21.15 -3.57
C PRO A 40 2.36 -21.85 -2.19
N PRO A 41 2.93 -23.06 -2.06
CA PRO A 41 2.97 -23.81 -0.81
C PRO A 41 3.99 -23.22 0.18
N LYS A 42 3.66 -23.24 1.48
CA LYS A 42 4.56 -22.85 2.58
C LYS A 42 5.43 -24.02 3.03
N ILE A 43 6.34 -24.47 2.15
CA ILE A 43 7.21 -25.64 2.38
C ILE A 43 8.11 -25.57 3.63
N HIS A 44 8.38 -24.36 4.13
CA HIS A 44 9.15 -24.15 5.36
C HIS A 44 8.36 -24.47 6.64
N LYS A 45 7.04 -24.72 6.54
CA LYS A 45 6.18 -25.13 7.67
C LYS A 45 5.96 -26.63 7.72
N ASP A 46 5.70 -27.24 6.56
CA ASP A 46 5.51 -28.68 6.40
C ASP A 46 5.94 -29.07 4.98
N THR A 47 6.81 -30.07 4.86
CA THR A 47 7.30 -30.57 3.56
C THR A 47 6.41 -31.66 2.96
N LYS A 48 5.55 -32.31 3.77
CA LYS A 48 4.64 -33.38 3.33
C LYS A 48 3.28 -32.82 2.94
N ASN A 49 2.70 -31.94 3.76
CA ASN A 49 1.39 -31.31 3.52
C ASN A 49 1.48 -29.78 3.72
N PRO A 50 2.18 -29.06 2.83
CA PRO A 50 2.36 -27.62 3.01
C PRO A 50 1.03 -26.88 2.92
N THR A 51 0.79 -25.95 3.86
CA THR A 51 -0.33 -25.00 3.75
C THR A 51 -0.09 -24.02 2.61
N ASP A 52 -1.15 -23.64 1.90
CA ASP A 52 -1.07 -22.67 0.81
C ASP A 52 -0.86 -21.22 1.29
N ARG A 53 -0.38 -20.39 0.36
CA ARG A 53 -0.39 -18.92 0.46
C ARG A 53 -1.12 -18.35 -0.75
N PRO A 54 -2.45 -18.15 -0.67
CA PRO A 54 -3.20 -17.52 -1.75
C PRO A 54 -2.68 -16.11 -2.06
N ILE A 55 -2.41 -15.82 -3.33
CA ILE A 55 -1.94 -14.53 -3.84
C ILE A 55 -2.71 -14.21 -5.11
N VAL A 56 -3.29 -13.02 -5.19
CA VAL A 56 -3.91 -12.51 -6.41
C VAL A 56 -2.91 -11.62 -7.14
N SER A 57 -2.48 -12.04 -8.32
CA SER A 57 -1.62 -11.24 -9.19
C SER A 57 -2.46 -10.42 -10.16
N ALA A 58 -2.43 -9.09 -10.01
CA ALA A 58 -3.08 -8.15 -10.94
C ALA A 58 -2.08 -7.55 -11.95
N LYS A 59 -0.98 -8.27 -12.26
CA LYS A 59 0.05 -7.81 -13.20
C LYS A 59 -0.55 -7.59 -14.58
N GLU A 60 -0.19 -6.47 -15.21
CA GLU A 60 -0.67 -5.99 -16.51
C GLU A 60 -2.21 -5.81 -16.56
N GLY A 61 -2.86 -5.77 -15.39
CA GLY A 61 -4.28 -5.47 -15.25
C GLY A 61 -4.52 -3.99 -14.93
N ILE A 62 -5.80 -3.61 -14.88
CA ILE A 62 -6.25 -2.23 -14.60
C ILE A 62 -5.83 -1.73 -13.20
N ILE A 63 -5.62 -2.64 -12.24
CA ILE A 63 -5.28 -2.30 -10.85
C ILE A 63 -3.81 -1.89 -10.74
N GLN A 64 -2.92 -2.42 -11.59
CA GLN A 64 -1.48 -2.19 -11.49
C GLN A 64 -1.09 -0.71 -11.54
N PRO A 65 -1.47 0.09 -12.56
CA PRO A 65 -1.07 1.50 -12.61
C PRO A 65 -1.69 2.30 -11.45
N ILE A 66 -2.90 1.96 -11.00
CA ILE A 66 -3.54 2.59 -9.83
C ILE A 66 -2.70 2.32 -8.57
N ALA A 67 -2.34 1.06 -8.32
CA ALA A 67 -1.52 0.68 -7.17
C ALA A 67 -0.14 1.35 -7.21
N GLN A 68 0.49 1.45 -8.39
CA GLN A 68 1.76 2.15 -8.57
C GLN A 68 1.63 3.66 -8.29
N HIS A 69 0.55 4.28 -8.77
CA HIS A 69 0.29 5.70 -8.54
C HIS A 69 0.10 5.99 -7.06
N VAL A 70 -0.72 5.18 -6.37
CA VAL A 70 -0.92 5.32 -4.92
C VAL A 70 0.41 5.11 -4.18
N ASN A 71 1.12 4.02 -4.47
CA ASN A 71 2.40 3.70 -3.82
C ASN A 71 3.45 4.81 -4.01
N TYR A 72 3.43 5.53 -5.14
CA TYR A 72 4.33 6.65 -5.38
C TYR A 72 4.22 7.75 -4.32
N TYR A 73 3.02 8.03 -3.81
CA TYR A 73 2.81 9.03 -2.76
C TYR A 73 2.99 8.44 -1.35
N ILE A 74 2.53 7.21 -1.14
CA ILE A 74 2.57 6.57 0.19
C ILE A 74 4.01 6.25 0.64
N LYS A 75 4.90 5.90 -0.31
CA LYS A 75 6.24 5.39 0.01
C LYS A 75 7.07 6.32 0.89
N ASP A 76 6.89 7.64 0.76
CA ASP A 76 7.70 8.62 1.49
C ASP A 76 7.09 8.85 2.87
N CYS A 77 5.77 8.95 3.00
CA CYS A 77 5.08 9.00 4.30
C CYS A 77 5.42 7.78 5.19
N VAL A 78 5.50 6.59 4.60
CA VAL A 78 5.83 5.36 5.35
C VAL A 78 7.25 5.40 5.94
N ARG A 79 8.19 6.11 5.30
CA ARG A 79 9.58 6.23 5.79
C ARG A 79 9.70 7.16 6.99
N GLU A 80 8.70 8.00 7.24
CA GLU A 80 8.66 8.92 8.38
C GLU A 80 8.09 8.26 9.64
N LEU A 81 7.52 7.05 9.53
CA LEU A 81 7.00 6.32 10.66
C LEU A 81 8.13 5.89 11.61
N LEU A 82 7.91 6.04 12.91
CA LEU A 82 8.86 5.60 13.95
C LEU A 82 9.14 4.09 13.90
N THR A 83 8.18 3.30 13.40
CA THR A 83 8.28 1.85 13.26
C THR A 83 8.83 1.40 11.90
N TYR A 84 9.25 2.34 11.05
CA TYR A 84 9.80 2.03 9.74
C TYR A 84 11.10 1.24 9.85
N LEU A 85 11.11 0.04 9.27
CA LEU A 85 12.31 -0.76 9.06
C LEU A 85 12.52 -0.93 7.56
N ARG A 86 13.69 -0.53 7.06
CA ARG A 86 13.96 -0.54 5.62
C ARG A 86 14.13 -1.95 5.08
N ASN A 87 14.88 -2.79 5.79
CA ASN A 87 15.21 -4.17 5.41
C ASN A 87 15.83 -4.93 6.59
N THR A 88 16.22 -6.19 6.35
CA THR A 88 16.85 -7.06 7.35
C THR A 88 18.17 -6.50 7.89
N GLN A 89 18.99 -5.84 7.06
CA GLN A 89 20.26 -5.26 7.51
C GLN A 89 20.03 -4.06 8.44
N ASP A 90 19.08 -3.20 8.09
CA ASP A 90 18.64 -2.07 8.91
C ASP A 90 18.09 -2.56 10.27
N PHE A 91 17.28 -3.63 10.27
CA PHE A 91 16.83 -4.27 11.51
C PHE A 91 18.00 -4.73 12.40
N PHE A 92 19.00 -5.41 11.85
CA PHE A 92 20.18 -5.82 12.63
C PHE A 92 20.95 -4.63 13.21
N GLN A 93 21.02 -3.51 12.49
CA GLN A 93 21.64 -2.30 12.99
C GLN A 93 20.86 -1.70 14.17
N HIS A 94 19.53 -1.77 14.16
CA HIS A 94 18.70 -1.33 15.28
C HIS A 94 18.88 -2.24 16.50
N ILE A 95 18.81 -3.56 16.32
CA ILE A 95 18.96 -4.52 17.43
C ILE A 95 20.34 -4.41 18.10
N ARG A 96 21.43 -4.22 17.33
CA ARG A 96 22.78 -4.08 17.89
C ARG A 96 22.98 -2.84 18.77
N LYS A 97 22.11 -1.84 18.65
CA LYS A 97 22.14 -0.62 19.47
C LYS A 97 21.42 -0.81 20.82
N ILE A 98 20.64 -1.88 20.97
CA ILE A 98 19.96 -2.19 22.22
C ILE A 98 21.01 -2.73 23.20
N THR A 99 21.22 -2.02 24.30
CA THR A 99 22.02 -2.47 25.44
C THR A 99 21.08 -3.01 26.51
N LEU A 100 21.39 -4.20 27.03
CA LEU A 100 20.72 -4.76 28.19
C LEU A 100 21.53 -4.43 29.44
N ASP A 101 20.85 -4.25 30.55
CA ASP A 101 21.50 -4.09 31.85
C ASP A 101 21.87 -5.48 32.37
N ASP A 102 23.15 -5.68 32.68
CA ASP A 102 23.67 -6.97 33.16
C ASP A 102 23.12 -7.33 34.56
N ASP A 103 22.63 -6.33 35.31
CA ASP A 103 22.10 -6.50 36.67
C ASP A 103 20.57 -6.75 36.69
N VAL A 104 19.91 -6.79 35.53
CA VAL A 104 18.46 -6.99 35.42
C VAL A 104 18.12 -8.23 34.59
N ASP A 105 17.41 -9.17 35.23
CA ASP A 105 16.84 -10.32 34.54
C ASP A 105 15.91 -9.87 33.39
N THR A 106 16.37 -10.09 32.17
CA THR A 106 15.66 -9.67 30.96
C THR A 106 15.00 -10.87 30.27
N LEU A 107 13.71 -10.76 29.97
CA LEU A 107 12.96 -11.75 29.21
C LEU A 107 12.77 -11.32 27.75
N LEU A 108 13.18 -12.17 26.81
CA LEU A 108 12.86 -11.99 25.39
C LEU A 108 11.43 -12.48 25.11
N VAL A 109 10.59 -11.58 24.59
CA VAL A 109 9.23 -11.91 24.14
C VAL A 109 9.15 -11.75 22.62
N THR A 110 8.67 -12.80 21.94
CA THR A 110 8.45 -12.79 20.48
C THR A 110 6.98 -12.99 20.16
N LEU A 111 6.45 -12.23 19.21
CA LEU A 111 5.08 -12.36 18.72
C LEU A 111 5.04 -12.51 17.20
N ASP A 112 4.17 -13.38 16.70
CA ASP A 112 3.88 -13.54 15.27
C ASP A 112 2.38 -13.33 15.01
N VAL A 113 2.06 -12.58 13.96
CA VAL A 113 0.67 -12.31 13.56
C VAL A 113 0.26 -13.27 12.46
N GLN A 114 -0.77 -14.07 12.71
CA GLN A 114 -1.30 -14.99 11.72
C GLN A 114 -2.08 -14.26 10.62
N ILE A 115 -1.73 -14.58 9.36
CA ILE A 115 -2.47 -14.14 8.16
C ILE A 115 -2.64 -12.61 8.04
N LEU A 116 -1.60 -11.84 8.41
CA LEU A 116 -1.59 -10.38 8.48
C LEU A 116 -2.43 -9.67 7.40
N TYR A 117 -2.16 -9.90 6.10
CA TYR A 117 -2.83 -9.18 5.02
C TYR A 117 -4.35 -9.38 4.96
N THR A 118 -4.88 -10.54 5.37
CA THR A 118 -6.32 -10.81 5.29
C THR A 118 -7.08 -10.35 6.52
N VAL A 119 -6.38 -10.04 7.62
CA VAL A 119 -6.99 -9.58 8.87
C VAL A 119 -6.91 -8.06 9.06
N ILE A 120 -6.27 -7.35 8.13
CA ILE A 120 -6.26 -5.88 8.14
C ILE A 120 -7.70 -5.39 7.94
N SER A 121 -8.25 -4.72 8.95
CA SER A 121 -9.54 -4.05 8.84
C SER A 121 -9.48 -2.95 7.78
N HIS A 122 -10.35 -3.05 6.78
CA HIS A 122 -10.41 -2.08 5.68
C HIS A 122 -10.65 -0.66 6.21
N THR A 123 -11.63 -0.49 7.10
CA THR A 123 -11.97 0.81 7.69
C THR A 123 -10.82 1.40 8.50
N LEU A 124 -10.19 0.59 9.36
CA LEU A 124 -9.07 1.07 10.18
C LEU A 124 -7.84 1.37 9.32
N GLY A 125 -7.58 0.58 8.28
CA GLY A 125 -6.49 0.84 7.34
C GLY A 125 -6.66 2.17 6.62
N ILE A 126 -7.88 2.51 6.19
CA ILE A 126 -8.19 3.82 5.58
C ILE A 126 -8.00 4.96 6.58
N HIS A 127 -8.46 4.77 7.82
CA HIS A 127 -8.33 5.78 8.86
C HIS A 127 -6.85 6.07 9.15
N ALA A 128 -6.06 5.02 9.42
CA ALA A 128 -4.63 5.14 9.68
C ALA A 128 -3.89 5.80 8.49
N PHE A 129 -4.27 5.45 7.26
CA PHE A 129 -3.72 6.10 6.07
C PHE A 129 -4.04 7.60 6.03
N ARG A 130 -5.29 7.99 6.31
CA ARG A 130 -5.70 9.40 6.34
C ARG A 130 -4.93 10.18 7.39
N GLU A 131 -4.77 9.62 8.59
CA GLU A 131 -4.00 10.24 9.67
C GLU A 131 -2.55 10.45 9.27
N MET A 132 -1.87 9.38 8.84
CA MET A 132 -0.47 9.45 8.39
C MET A 132 -0.29 10.49 7.27
N PHE A 133 -1.18 10.46 6.26
CA PHE A 133 -1.08 11.33 5.10
C PHE A 133 -1.32 12.81 5.46
N CYS A 134 -2.31 13.10 6.31
CA CYS A 134 -2.59 14.45 6.78
C CYS A 134 -1.49 15.01 7.70
N SER A 135 -0.85 14.16 8.51
CA SER A 135 0.23 14.57 9.42
C SER A 135 1.56 14.83 8.70
N SER A 136 1.88 14.06 7.65
CA SER A 136 3.16 14.18 6.91
C SER A 136 3.19 15.38 5.96
N TYR A 137 2.02 15.83 5.48
CA TYR A 137 1.90 17.01 4.61
C TYR A 137 1.44 18.23 5.44
N THR A 138 2.38 18.96 6.03
CA THR A 138 2.07 20.26 6.65
C THR A 138 1.45 21.22 5.64
N TYR A 139 0.19 21.57 5.88
CA TYR A 139 -0.65 22.51 5.13
C TYR A 139 0.03 23.88 4.95
N LYS A 140 0.38 24.23 3.71
CA LYS A 140 0.64 25.62 3.28
C LYS A 140 -0.34 25.98 2.18
N ASP A 141 -1.31 26.80 2.53
CA ASP A 141 -2.28 27.35 1.60
C ASP A 141 -1.72 28.62 0.94
N GLY A 142 -2.09 28.79 -0.33
CA GLY A 142 -1.67 29.88 -1.19
C GLY A 142 -2.34 29.74 -2.55
N ASP A 143 -2.27 28.56 -3.16
CA ASP A 143 -2.92 28.21 -4.44
C ASP A 143 -3.32 26.71 -4.56
N GLY A 144 -3.61 26.03 -3.43
CA GLY A 144 -4.29 24.73 -3.41
C GLY A 144 -3.43 23.46 -3.32
N TYR A 145 -3.43 22.85 -2.13
CA TYR A 145 -3.08 21.42 -1.88
C TYR A 145 -4.29 20.57 -1.44
N GLY A 146 -5.44 21.20 -1.15
CA GLY A 146 -6.71 20.51 -0.86
C GLY A 146 -7.24 19.69 -2.05
N THR A 147 -6.70 19.91 -3.25
CA THR A 147 -7.04 19.18 -4.46
C THR A 147 -6.48 17.76 -4.48
N PHE A 148 -5.33 17.44 -3.86
CA PHE A 148 -4.77 16.09 -3.90
C PHE A 148 -5.55 15.10 -3.01
N ILE A 149 -5.88 15.49 -1.77
CA ILE A 149 -6.76 14.70 -0.89
C ILE A 149 -8.16 14.57 -1.54
N ARG A 150 -8.75 15.64 -2.08
CA ARG A 150 -10.00 15.52 -2.86
C ARG A 150 -9.87 14.60 -4.08
N LYS A 151 -8.77 14.67 -4.83
CA LYS A 151 -8.56 13.88 -6.07
C LYS A 151 -8.31 12.40 -5.80
N CYS A 152 -7.49 12.05 -4.80
CA CYS A 152 -7.18 10.66 -4.47
C CYS A 152 -8.24 10.01 -3.57
N VAL A 153 -8.77 10.72 -2.57
CA VAL A 153 -9.76 10.16 -1.65
C VAL A 153 -11.11 9.96 -2.33
N HIS A 154 -11.51 10.84 -3.24
CA HIS A 154 -12.79 10.72 -3.94
C HIS A 154 -12.79 9.64 -5.03
N VAL A 155 -11.63 9.36 -5.65
CA VAL A 155 -11.45 8.27 -6.63
C VAL A 155 -11.32 6.90 -5.97
N LEU A 156 -10.78 6.81 -4.74
CA LEU A 156 -10.51 5.54 -4.06
C LEU A 156 -11.56 5.12 -3.03
N PHE A 157 -12.42 6.03 -2.54
CA PHE A 157 -13.33 5.73 -1.41
C PHE A 157 -14.82 6.00 -1.67
N GLN A 158 -15.22 6.13 -2.93
CA GLN A 158 -16.65 6.13 -3.34
C GLN A 158 -17.00 5.00 -4.31
N ALA A 159 -16.16 3.97 -4.41
CA ALA A 159 -16.46 2.71 -5.08
C ALA A 159 -16.86 1.66 -4.05
#